data_AF-A0A9X2GDM1-F1
#
_entry.id   AF-A0A9X2GDM1-F1
#
_cell.length_a   1.000
_cell.length_b   1.000
_cell.length_c   1.000
_cell.angle_alpha   90.00
_cell.angle_beta   90.00
_cell.angle_gamma   90.00
#
_symmetry.space_group_name_H-M   'P 1'
#
loop_
_entity.id
_entity.type
_entity.pdbx_description
1 polymer ?
#
loop_
_entity_poly.entity_id
_entity_poly.type
_entity_poly.pdbx_seq_one_letter_code
_entity_poly.pdbx_strand_id
1 'polypeptide(L)'
;MKRWVGVILAAVLAGVAVVAIVTGNQGGDEPEVAVVRGVIGSEKKPFFDDPRVKAALAGHGLRVEVDTAGSRQIVTDVDLSRYAFAFPSSVPAAERIKRDRGATVTYSPFYSPMAVATFEPIAELLTKAGVLSNSGKGHQIFDIKKYLDLVAKGTRWDEIPDNSTYKARKRVLLTTTDIRTSNSAAMYLSAIGYVANGEDVITSDAQVAEIAPVLAPTVLDQGFSESTSEASFDDYLALGAGKTPMLVVYEAQYLAHVFAGDGAIKPDMRLVYPSPTVLSKHTLVPLSADGNRVGELLTKDPRLQSLAAQYGFRTTDPQAFAGLVARTQAPAAADLVDVVEPPTYERLDRLITTIDAARP
;
A
#
# COMPACT_ATOMS: atom_id res chain seq x y z
N MET A 1 69.11 10.42 -14.78
CA MET A 1 67.75 10.96 -15.03
C MET A 1 66.63 10.25 -14.27
N LYS A 2 66.61 8.91 -14.14
CA LYS A 2 65.52 8.16 -13.44
C LYS A 2 65.32 8.46 -11.95
N ARG A 3 66.36 8.88 -11.20
CA ARG A 3 66.24 9.18 -9.75
C ARG A 3 65.54 10.50 -9.46
N TRP A 4 65.60 11.46 -10.38
CA TRP A 4 64.98 12.79 -10.20
C TRP A 4 63.50 12.78 -10.55
N VAL A 5 63.09 11.91 -11.49
CA VAL A 5 61.67 11.70 -11.83
C VAL A 5 60.89 11.14 -10.63
N GLY A 6 61.48 10.22 -9.86
CA GLY A 6 60.83 9.66 -8.66
C GLY A 6 60.63 10.69 -7.54
N VAL A 7 61.58 11.62 -7.37
CA VAL A 7 61.49 12.68 -6.35
C VAL A 7 60.45 13.74 -6.72
N ILE A 8 60.38 14.11 -8.01
CA ILE A 8 59.37 15.04 -8.51
C ILE A 8 57.97 14.42 -8.40
N LEU A 9 57.83 13.14 -8.74
CA LEU A 9 56.54 12.45 -8.64
C LEU A 9 56.08 12.32 -7.18
N ALA A 10 57.00 12.05 -6.25
CA ALA A 10 56.70 12.01 -4.82
C ALA A 10 56.29 13.40 -4.27
N ALA A 11 56.94 14.48 -4.73
CA ALA A 11 56.58 15.83 -4.34
C ALA A 11 55.22 16.26 -4.91
N VAL A 12 54.89 15.86 -6.14
CA VAL A 12 53.57 16.10 -6.74
C VAL A 12 52.49 15.30 -6.01
N LEU A 13 52.73 14.02 -5.69
CA LEU A 13 51.79 13.20 -4.92
C LEU A 13 51.58 13.75 -3.50
N ALA A 14 52.63 14.22 -2.84
CA ALA A 14 52.52 14.88 -1.55
C ALA A 14 51.74 16.20 -1.66
N GLY A 15 51.97 16.99 -2.70
CA GLY A 15 51.22 18.21 -2.98
C GLY A 15 49.73 17.94 -3.23
N VAL A 16 49.40 16.92 -4.02
CA VAL A 16 48.02 16.49 -4.28
C VAL A 16 47.36 15.96 -3.01
N ALA A 17 48.07 15.20 -2.18
CA ALA A 17 47.56 14.72 -0.89
C ALA A 17 47.30 15.87 0.08
N VAL A 18 48.20 16.87 0.14
CA VAL A 18 48.00 18.07 0.98
C VAL A 18 46.84 18.92 0.47
N VAL A 19 46.71 19.10 -0.85
CA VAL A 19 45.55 19.81 -1.42
C VAL A 19 44.26 19.05 -1.13
N ALA A 20 44.22 17.72 -1.31
CA ALA A 20 43.05 16.90 -1.00
C ALA A 20 42.67 16.95 0.49
N ILE A 21 43.65 16.99 1.39
CA ILE A 21 43.41 17.15 2.83
C ILE A 21 42.92 18.57 3.13
N VAL A 22 43.50 19.62 2.53
CA VAL A 22 43.11 21.01 2.77
C VAL A 22 41.74 21.33 2.15
N THR A 23 41.38 20.74 1.00
CA THR A 23 40.03 20.84 0.41
C THR A 23 39.03 19.91 1.09
N GLY A 24 39.47 18.77 1.65
CA GLY A 24 38.65 17.85 2.43
C GLY A 24 38.38 18.32 3.87
N ASN A 25 39.22 19.20 4.43
CA ASN A 25 39.04 19.84 5.73
C ASN A 25 38.33 21.20 5.66
N GLN A 26 37.94 21.67 4.47
CA GLN A 26 36.93 22.72 4.34
C GLN A 26 35.53 22.09 4.42
N GLY A 27 35.27 21.40 5.53
CA GLY A 27 33.91 21.13 5.97
C GLY A 27 33.32 22.47 6.39
N GLY A 28 32.68 23.16 5.44
CA GLY A 28 31.68 24.16 5.82
C GLY A 28 30.66 23.47 6.72
N ASP A 29 30.15 24.21 7.70
CA ASP A 29 29.01 23.82 8.54
C ASP A 29 27.80 23.49 7.63
N GLU A 30 27.79 22.28 7.05
CA GLU A 30 26.57 21.69 6.53
C GLU A 30 25.70 21.41 7.77
N PRO A 31 24.47 21.95 7.83
CA PRO A 31 23.61 21.77 8.99
C PRO A 31 23.48 20.28 9.29
N GLU A 32 23.76 19.89 10.54
CA GLU A 32 23.74 18.51 10.99
C GLU A 32 22.36 17.89 10.69
N VAL A 33 22.32 16.98 9.71
CA VAL A 33 21.07 16.38 9.25
C VAL A 33 20.65 15.31 10.26
N ALA A 34 19.52 15.53 10.93
CA ALA A 34 18.99 14.60 11.91
C ALA A 34 18.54 13.30 11.24
N VAL A 35 19.03 12.16 11.72
CA VAL A 35 18.67 10.84 11.19
C VAL A 35 17.38 10.38 11.85
N VAL A 36 16.32 10.22 11.06
CA VAL A 36 14.98 9.89 11.56
C VAL A 36 14.56 8.53 11.04
N ARG A 37 14.60 7.51 11.90
CA ARG A 37 14.19 6.16 11.54
C ARG A 37 12.69 5.96 11.72
N GLY A 38 12.00 5.39 10.73
CA GLY A 38 10.59 5.02 10.85
C GLY A 38 10.30 3.61 10.37
N VAL A 39 9.15 3.07 10.78
CA VAL A 39 8.60 1.82 10.22
C VAL A 39 7.33 2.12 9.44
N ILE A 40 7.24 1.60 8.21
CA ILE A 40 6.17 1.94 7.26
C ILE A 40 5.52 0.68 6.65
N GLY A 41 4.28 0.78 6.19
CA GLY A 41 3.71 -0.20 5.25
C GLY A 41 4.47 -0.21 3.91
N SER A 42 4.68 -1.40 3.34
CA SER A 42 5.59 -1.66 2.21
C SER A 42 5.34 -0.80 0.96
N GLU A 43 4.08 -0.50 0.66
CA GLU A 43 3.66 0.25 -0.53
C GLU A 43 4.10 1.72 -0.51
N LYS A 44 4.59 2.22 0.64
CA LYS A 44 5.19 3.56 0.76
C LYS A 44 6.69 3.54 0.48
N LYS A 45 7.34 2.37 0.41
CA LYS A 45 8.79 2.25 0.26
C LYS A 45 9.30 2.93 -1.03
N PRO A 46 8.67 2.76 -2.22
CA PRO A 46 9.14 3.42 -3.43
C PRO A 46 9.15 4.96 -3.31
N PHE A 47 8.18 5.55 -2.62
CA PHE A 47 8.14 6.99 -2.34
C PHE A 47 9.30 7.44 -1.44
N PHE A 48 9.54 6.75 -0.32
CA PHE A 48 10.64 7.11 0.58
C PHE A 48 12.04 6.83 -0.01
N ASP A 49 12.14 5.89 -0.95
CA ASP A 49 13.38 5.60 -1.65
C ASP A 49 13.74 6.64 -2.72
N ASP A 50 12.75 7.41 -3.22
CA ASP A 50 12.93 8.42 -4.25
C ASP A 50 14.00 9.46 -3.85
N PRO A 51 15.08 9.64 -4.63
CA PRO A 51 16.08 10.67 -4.38
C PRO A 51 15.48 12.08 -4.24
N ARG A 52 14.39 12.39 -4.92
CA ARG A 52 13.69 13.68 -4.87
C ARG A 52 12.96 13.88 -3.53
N VAL A 53 12.42 12.81 -2.95
CA VAL A 53 11.79 12.82 -1.62
C VAL A 53 12.87 12.95 -0.55
N LYS A 54 13.95 12.16 -0.65
CA LYS A 54 15.12 12.29 0.23
C LYS A 54 15.71 13.69 0.21
N ALA A 55 15.88 14.30 -0.97
CA ALA A 55 16.36 15.66 -1.11
C ALA A 55 15.40 16.71 -0.52
N ALA A 56 14.08 16.51 -0.67
CA ALA A 56 13.09 17.40 -0.07
C ALA A 56 13.15 17.36 1.47
N LEU A 57 13.26 16.17 2.06
CA LEU A 57 13.40 16.00 3.51
C LEU A 57 14.76 16.53 4.02
N ALA A 58 15.84 16.29 3.29
CA ALA A 58 17.17 16.80 3.61
C ALA A 58 17.21 18.34 3.60
N GLY A 59 16.46 18.98 2.70
CA GLY A 59 16.27 20.44 2.70
C GLY A 59 15.62 20.99 3.98
N HIS A 60 14.95 20.14 4.75
CA HIS A 60 14.41 20.44 6.09
C HIS A 60 15.30 19.93 7.23
N GLY A 61 16.53 19.51 6.93
CA GLY A 61 17.50 18.99 7.89
C GLY A 61 17.20 17.58 8.39
N LEU A 62 16.40 16.78 7.65
CA LEU A 62 16.05 15.41 8.04
C LEU A 62 16.56 14.39 7.02
N ARG A 63 17.23 13.34 7.51
CA ARG A 63 17.58 12.15 6.75
C ARG A 63 16.70 11.01 7.23
N VAL A 64 15.61 10.78 6.50
CA VAL A 64 14.64 9.75 6.86
C VAL A 64 15.11 8.38 6.33
N GLU A 65 15.17 7.41 7.23
CA GLU A 65 15.41 6.00 6.91
C GLU A 65 14.19 5.19 7.31
N VAL A 66 13.78 4.24 6.46
CA VAL A 66 12.55 3.47 6.71
C VAL A 66 12.80 1.97 6.63
N ASP A 67 12.26 1.25 7.60
CA ASP A 67 12.08 -0.19 7.57
C ASP A 67 10.62 -0.51 7.19
N THR A 68 10.38 -1.64 6.52
CA THR A 68 9.03 -2.04 6.09
C THR A 68 8.49 -3.21 6.92
N ALA A 69 7.23 -3.13 7.30
CA ALA A 69 6.49 -4.25 7.88
C ALA A 69 5.01 -4.17 7.48
N GLY A 70 4.30 -5.29 7.50
CA GLY A 70 2.83 -5.28 7.33
C GLY A 70 2.19 -4.42 8.43
N SER A 71 1.15 -3.64 8.14
CA SER A 71 0.67 -2.66 9.14
C SER A 71 0.14 -3.31 10.42
N ARG A 72 -0.35 -4.57 10.36
CA ARG A 72 -0.70 -5.32 11.57
C ARG A 72 0.56 -5.74 12.33
N GLN A 73 1.57 -6.22 11.60
CA GLN A 73 2.89 -6.55 12.16
C GLN A 73 3.56 -5.37 12.87
N ILE A 74 3.38 -4.14 12.37
CA ILE A 74 3.86 -2.91 13.05
C ILE A 74 3.30 -2.81 14.48
N VAL A 75 2.06 -3.25 14.69
CA VAL A 75 1.40 -3.22 16.01
C VAL A 75 1.84 -4.39 16.87
N THR A 76 1.97 -5.59 16.29
CA THR A 76 2.11 -6.84 17.06
C THR A 76 3.57 -7.23 17.32
N ASP A 77 4.45 -7.09 16.33
CA ASP A 77 5.74 -7.79 16.33
C ASP A 77 6.94 -6.84 16.23
N VAL A 78 6.72 -5.56 15.86
CA VAL A 78 7.79 -4.58 15.71
C VAL A 78 8.10 -3.89 17.05
N ASP A 79 9.37 -3.88 17.44
CA ASP A 79 9.86 -3.04 18.54
C ASP A 79 9.88 -1.57 18.14
N LEU A 80 8.80 -0.85 18.46
CA LEU A 80 8.65 0.56 18.13
C LEU A 80 9.58 1.50 18.92
N SER A 81 10.27 1.04 19.97
CA SER A 81 11.21 1.87 20.73
C SER A 81 12.43 2.31 19.90
N ARG A 82 12.67 1.62 18.77
CA ARG A 82 13.78 1.88 17.84
C ARG A 82 13.46 2.94 16.78
N TYR A 83 12.23 3.45 16.75
CA TYR A 83 11.76 4.31 15.67
C TYR A 83 11.25 5.65 16.21
N ALA A 84 11.49 6.69 15.41
CA ALA A 84 10.98 8.03 15.62
C ALA A 84 9.51 8.17 15.22
N PHE A 85 9.01 7.33 14.31
CA PHE A 85 7.61 7.27 13.90
C PHE A 85 7.20 5.88 13.40
N ALA A 86 5.91 5.58 13.48
CA ALA A 86 5.29 4.44 12.82
C ALA A 86 4.27 4.93 11.79
N PHE A 87 4.20 4.32 10.62
CA PHE A 87 3.34 4.77 9.52
C PHE A 87 2.58 3.60 8.88
N PRO A 88 1.64 2.98 9.63
CA PRO A 88 0.74 1.99 9.08
C PRO A 88 -0.17 2.60 8.01
N SER A 89 -0.67 1.72 7.14
CA SER A 89 -1.56 2.05 6.04
C SER A 89 -3.04 2.04 6.45
N SER A 90 -3.33 2.05 7.76
CA SER A 90 -4.70 2.06 8.29
C SER A 90 -4.86 2.84 9.59
N VAL A 91 -6.04 3.43 9.74
CA VAL A 91 -6.47 4.13 10.95
C VAL A 91 -6.55 3.21 12.17
N PRO A 92 -7.17 1.99 12.12
CA PRO A 92 -7.23 1.13 13.29
C PRO A 92 -5.85 0.78 13.87
N ALA A 93 -4.87 0.46 13.02
CA ALA A 93 -3.50 0.19 13.48
C ALA A 93 -2.85 1.44 14.07
N ALA A 94 -3.01 2.60 13.44
CA ALA A 94 -2.47 3.86 13.96
C ALA A 94 -3.09 4.25 15.30
N GLU A 95 -4.41 4.12 15.47
CA GLU A 95 -5.09 4.41 16.74
C GLU A 95 -4.65 3.45 17.85
N ARG A 96 -4.41 2.17 17.52
CA ARG A 96 -3.82 1.23 18.47
C ARG A 96 -2.43 1.64 18.90
N ILE A 97 -1.53 1.95 17.96
CA ILE A 97 -0.16 2.42 18.26
C ILE A 97 -0.19 3.71 19.08
N LYS A 98 -1.06 4.66 18.70
CA LYS A 98 -1.24 5.94 19.37
C LYS A 98 -1.59 5.74 20.85
N ARG A 99 -2.57 4.88 21.15
CA ARG A 99 -2.94 4.52 22.53
C ARG A 99 -1.79 3.85 23.26
N ASP A 100 -1.18 2.83 22.66
CA ASP A 100 -0.14 2.02 23.30
C ASP A 100 1.15 2.82 23.58
N ARG A 101 1.43 3.86 22.78
CA ARG A 101 2.62 4.71 22.89
C ARG A 101 2.35 6.08 23.51
N GLY A 102 1.10 6.37 23.88
CA GLY A 102 0.72 7.66 24.45
C GLY A 102 0.91 8.85 23.51
N ALA A 103 0.88 8.63 22.19
CA ALA A 103 1.01 9.71 21.22
C ALA A 103 -0.27 10.57 21.22
N THR A 104 -0.11 11.89 21.13
CA THR A 104 -1.23 12.83 21.21
C THR A 104 -1.74 13.28 19.83
N VAL A 105 -0.93 13.06 18.79
CA VAL A 105 -1.19 13.51 17.43
C VAL A 105 -0.99 12.38 16.44
N THR A 106 -1.66 12.47 15.29
CA THR A 106 -1.47 11.61 14.12
C THR A 106 -1.58 12.45 12.85
N TYR A 107 -0.97 11.98 11.77
CA TYR A 107 -0.98 12.65 10.47
C TYR A 107 -1.46 11.66 9.41
N SER A 108 -2.38 12.04 8.52
CA SER A 108 -2.82 11.17 7.43
C SER A 108 -2.53 11.82 6.06
N PRO A 109 -1.26 11.89 5.63
CA PRO A 109 -0.90 12.64 4.44
C PRO A 109 -1.27 11.92 3.14
N PHE A 110 -1.48 10.60 3.18
CA PHE A 110 -1.75 9.75 2.03
C PHE A 110 -3.05 8.96 2.20
N TYR A 111 -3.77 8.82 1.10
CA TYR A 111 -4.97 8.02 0.99
C TYR A 111 -4.90 7.14 -0.25
N SER A 112 -5.37 5.91 -0.15
CA SER A 112 -5.57 5.03 -1.29
C SER A 112 -6.78 4.15 -1.07
N PRO A 113 -7.79 4.17 -1.94
CA PRO A 113 -8.86 3.18 -1.89
C PRO A 113 -8.31 1.78 -2.12
N MET A 114 -9.00 0.79 -1.56
CA MET A 114 -8.86 -0.59 -2.00
C MET A 114 -9.45 -0.72 -3.41
N ALA A 115 -8.74 -1.44 -4.26
CA ALA A 115 -9.13 -1.74 -5.63
C ALA A 115 -8.80 -3.21 -5.93
N VAL A 116 -9.24 -3.67 -7.10
CA VAL A 116 -8.88 -4.97 -7.65
C VAL A 116 -8.13 -4.74 -8.96
N ALA A 117 -6.89 -5.21 -9.03
CA ALA A 117 -6.15 -5.32 -10.26
C ALA A 117 -6.54 -6.63 -10.96
N THR A 118 -6.93 -6.55 -12.22
CA THR A 118 -7.40 -7.69 -13.03
C THR A 118 -6.97 -7.50 -14.48
N PHE A 119 -7.47 -8.33 -15.38
CA PHE A 119 -7.17 -8.29 -16.81
C PHE A 119 -8.47 -8.21 -17.60
N GLU A 120 -8.45 -7.56 -18.76
CA GLU A 120 -9.62 -7.34 -19.62
C GLU A 120 -10.41 -8.62 -19.86
N PRO A 121 -9.79 -9.76 -20.23
CA PRO A 121 -10.56 -10.97 -20.51
C PRO A 121 -11.26 -11.54 -19.26
N ILE A 122 -10.71 -11.29 -18.06
CA ILE A 122 -11.31 -11.65 -16.78
C ILE A 122 -12.44 -10.67 -16.45
N ALA A 123 -12.21 -9.37 -16.66
CA ALA A 123 -13.20 -8.34 -16.42
C ALA A 123 -14.46 -8.53 -17.29
N GLU A 124 -14.28 -8.79 -18.58
CA GLU A 124 -15.39 -9.07 -19.50
C GLU A 124 -16.22 -10.29 -19.08
N LEU A 125 -15.56 -11.36 -18.65
CA LEU A 125 -16.23 -12.57 -18.16
C LEU A 125 -17.07 -12.26 -16.91
N LEU A 126 -16.51 -11.51 -15.96
CA LEU A 126 -17.21 -11.15 -14.73
C LEU A 126 -18.32 -10.11 -14.98
N THR A 127 -18.21 -9.28 -16.02
CA THR A 127 -19.31 -8.43 -16.47
C THR A 127 -20.47 -9.25 -17.00
N LYS A 128 -20.20 -10.28 -17.83
CA LYS A 128 -21.25 -11.21 -18.31
C LYS A 128 -21.88 -11.99 -17.16
N ALA A 129 -21.09 -12.36 -16.16
CA ALA A 129 -21.58 -13.01 -14.94
C ALA A 129 -22.30 -12.04 -13.97
N GLY A 130 -22.33 -10.74 -14.27
CA GLY A 130 -23.01 -9.72 -13.48
C GLY A 130 -22.28 -9.27 -12.21
N VAL A 131 -21.05 -9.74 -11.96
CA VAL A 131 -20.19 -9.38 -10.82
C VAL A 131 -19.51 -8.03 -11.06
N LEU A 132 -19.17 -7.72 -12.31
CA LEU A 132 -18.67 -6.41 -12.70
C LEU A 132 -19.73 -5.61 -13.46
N SER A 133 -19.70 -4.29 -13.29
CA SER A 133 -20.53 -3.36 -14.05
C SER A 133 -19.77 -2.07 -14.35
N ASN A 134 -20.14 -1.37 -15.41
CA ASN A 134 -19.58 -0.05 -15.72
C ASN A 134 -20.24 1.00 -14.83
N SER A 135 -19.46 1.87 -14.18
CA SER A 135 -20.00 2.93 -13.32
C SER A 135 -20.67 4.07 -14.10
N GLY A 136 -20.49 4.12 -15.42
CA GLY A 136 -20.83 5.28 -16.25
C GLY A 136 -19.88 6.48 -16.06
N LYS A 137 -18.86 6.34 -15.20
CA LYS A 137 -17.88 7.38 -14.84
C LYS A 137 -16.44 6.93 -15.12
N GLY A 138 -16.22 6.16 -16.19
CA GLY A 138 -14.88 5.77 -16.67
C GLY A 138 -14.15 4.71 -15.83
N HIS A 139 -14.83 4.01 -14.92
CA HIS A 139 -14.28 2.88 -14.17
C HIS A 139 -15.32 1.76 -14.03
N GLN A 140 -14.87 0.57 -13.63
CA GLN A 140 -15.74 -0.57 -13.34
C GLN A 140 -15.93 -0.77 -11.84
N ILE A 141 -17.12 -1.22 -11.48
CA ILE A 141 -17.54 -1.55 -10.13
C ILE A 141 -17.60 -3.07 -9.97
N PHE A 142 -16.96 -3.58 -8.93
CA PHE A 142 -16.97 -4.97 -8.49
C PHE A 142 -17.96 -5.15 -7.33
N ASP A 143 -19.04 -5.86 -7.60
CA ASP A 143 -20.14 -6.11 -6.67
C ASP A 143 -19.73 -7.16 -5.64
N ILE A 144 -19.43 -6.69 -4.41
CA ILE A 144 -18.93 -7.57 -3.35
C ILE A 144 -19.99 -8.59 -2.93
N LYS A 145 -21.27 -8.23 -2.94
CA LYS A 145 -22.36 -9.12 -2.57
C LYS A 145 -22.46 -10.30 -3.53
N LYS A 146 -22.49 -10.03 -4.84
CA LYS A 146 -22.51 -11.10 -5.85
C LYS A 146 -21.24 -11.94 -5.83
N TYR A 147 -20.10 -11.33 -5.55
CA TYR A 147 -18.86 -12.07 -5.36
C TYR A 147 -18.96 -13.04 -4.17
N LEU A 148 -19.46 -12.59 -3.02
CA LEU A 148 -19.67 -13.46 -1.86
C LEU A 148 -20.65 -14.60 -2.16
N ASP A 149 -21.69 -14.36 -2.98
CA ASP A 149 -22.59 -15.43 -3.44
C ASP A 149 -21.86 -16.51 -4.27
N LEU A 150 -20.88 -16.12 -5.10
CA LEU A 150 -20.04 -17.06 -5.85
C LEU A 150 -19.12 -17.87 -4.92
N VAL A 151 -18.51 -17.20 -3.94
CA VAL A 151 -17.64 -17.85 -2.97
C VAL A 151 -18.42 -18.84 -2.10
N ALA A 152 -19.60 -18.46 -1.62
CA ALA A 152 -20.47 -19.32 -0.83
C ALA A 152 -20.91 -20.59 -1.58
N LYS A 153 -21.10 -20.50 -2.90
CA LYS A 153 -21.40 -21.65 -3.77
C LYS A 153 -20.16 -22.48 -4.11
N GLY A 154 -18.97 -22.03 -3.75
CA GLY A 154 -17.70 -22.66 -4.13
C GLY A 154 -17.44 -22.63 -5.63
N THR A 155 -18.01 -21.66 -6.35
CA THR A 155 -17.94 -21.58 -7.82
C THR A 155 -16.49 -21.54 -8.29
N ARG A 156 -16.15 -22.41 -9.24
CA ARG A 156 -14.86 -22.40 -9.92
C ARG A 156 -14.91 -21.62 -11.22
N TRP A 157 -13.75 -21.16 -11.68
CA TRP A 157 -13.67 -20.44 -12.95
C TRP A 157 -14.21 -21.28 -14.12
N ASP A 158 -13.90 -22.57 -14.18
CA ASP A 158 -14.41 -23.49 -15.21
C ASP A 158 -15.93 -23.73 -15.16
N GLU A 159 -16.62 -23.28 -14.11
CA GLU A 159 -18.07 -23.39 -13.94
C GLU A 159 -18.81 -22.09 -14.31
N ILE A 160 -18.10 -20.99 -14.60
CA ILE A 160 -18.73 -19.75 -15.08
C ILE A 160 -19.26 -19.98 -16.50
N PRO A 161 -20.56 -19.73 -16.77
CA PRO A 161 -21.13 -19.85 -18.12
C PRO A 161 -20.35 -19.02 -19.15
N ASP A 162 -20.22 -19.57 -20.36
CA ASP A 162 -19.53 -18.93 -21.49
C ASP A 162 -18.06 -18.57 -21.24
N ASN A 163 -17.42 -19.13 -20.19
CA ASN A 163 -16.01 -18.94 -19.93
C ASN A 163 -15.15 -19.67 -20.98
N SER A 164 -14.68 -18.91 -21.96
CA SER A 164 -13.68 -19.36 -22.93
C SER A 164 -12.25 -18.88 -22.60
N THR A 165 -12.14 -17.97 -21.63
CA THR A 165 -10.93 -17.20 -21.35
C THR A 165 -10.01 -17.85 -20.32
N TYR A 166 -10.55 -18.23 -19.16
CA TYR A 166 -9.76 -18.67 -18.00
C TYR A 166 -10.41 -19.89 -17.35
N LYS A 167 -10.23 -21.06 -17.96
CA LYS A 167 -10.86 -22.33 -17.55
C LYS A 167 -10.11 -23.04 -16.42
N ALA A 168 -9.61 -22.29 -15.45
CA ALA A 168 -8.89 -22.87 -14.32
C ALA A 168 -9.86 -23.62 -13.40
N ARG A 169 -9.47 -24.82 -12.95
CA ARG A 169 -10.20 -25.57 -11.90
C ARG A 169 -9.90 -25.02 -10.50
N LYS A 170 -9.97 -23.70 -10.35
CA LYS A 170 -9.74 -22.95 -9.11
C LYS A 170 -11.02 -22.21 -8.74
N ARG A 171 -11.25 -22.00 -7.44
CA ARG A 171 -12.34 -21.14 -6.96
C ARG A 171 -12.18 -19.72 -7.49
N VAL A 172 -13.30 -19.05 -7.74
CA VAL A 172 -13.32 -17.63 -8.06
C VAL A 172 -13.07 -16.85 -6.77
N LEU A 173 -11.82 -16.43 -6.57
CA LEU A 173 -11.38 -15.71 -5.38
C LEU A 173 -10.62 -14.45 -5.81
N LEU A 174 -10.75 -13.40 -5.00
CA LEU A 174 -9.82 -12.29 -5.01
C LEU A 174 -8.56 -12.71 -4.26
N THR A 175 -7.41 -12.74 -4.94
CA THR A 175 -6.14 -12.96 -4.25
C THR A 175 -5.85 -11.78 -3.32
N THR A 176 -5.46 -12.07 -2.08
CA THR A 176 -5.08 -11.07 -1.08
C THR A 176 -3.90 -11.55 -0.25
N THR A 177 -3.26 -10.61 0.41
CA THR A 177 -2.13 -10.83 1.33
C THR A 177 -2.51 -11.62 2.58
N ASP A 178 -1.52 -12.03 3.38
CA ASP A 178 -1.74 -12.73 4.65
C ASP A 178 -2.51 -11.84 5.66
N ILE A 179 -3.67 -12.34 6.11
CA ILE A 179 -4.55 -11.67 7.09
C ILE A 179 -3.85 -11.40 8.42
N ARG A 180 -2.81 -12.16 8.77
CA ARG A 180 -2.10 -12.04 10.06
C ARG A 180 -1.26 -10.77 10.10
N THR A 181 -0.56 -10.46 9.02
CA THR A 181 0.45 -9.40 8.97
C THR A 181 0.01 -8.16 8.18
N SER A 182 -0.80 -8.34 7.13
CA SER A 182 -1.02 -7.32 6.12
C SER A 182 -2.26 -6.47 6.36
N ASN A 183 -2.16 -5.19 5.96
CA ASN A 183 -3.28 -4.27 6.00
C ASN A 183 -4.26 -4.44 4.84
N SER A 184 -3.79 -4.75 3.64
CA SER A 184 -4.68 -4.92 2.47
C SER A 184 -5.70 -6.03 2.74
N ALA A 185 -5.25 -7.14 3.33
CA ALA A 185 -6.13 -8.22 3.76
C ALA A 185 -7.12 -7.77 4.85
N ALA A 186 -6.68 -6.93 5.79
CA ALA A 186 -7.54 -6.39 6.85
C ALA A 186 -8.60 -5.42 6.30
N MET A 187 -8.26 -4.57 5.34
CA MET A 187 -9.20 -3.66 4.67
C MET A 187 -10.17 -4.43 3.75
N TYR A 188 -9.67 -5.46 3.06
CA TYR A 188 -10.51 -6.39 2.31
C TYR A 188 -11.54 -7.07 3.21
N LEU A 189 -11.10 -7.65 4.34
CA LEU A 189 -12.00 -8.24 5.35
C LEU A 189 -12.99 -7.24 5.93
N SER A 190 -12.61 -5.97 6.05
CA SER A 190 -13.51 -4.90 6.49
C SER A 190 -14.63 -4.67 5.47
N ALA A 191 -14.30 -4.58 4.17
CA ALA A 191 -15.29 -4.38 3.10
C ALA A 191 -16.25 -5.57 2.96
N ILE A 192 -15.71 -6.79 2.86
CA ILE A 192 -16.56 -7.99 2.71
C ILE A 192 -17.30 -8.33 4.00
N GLY A 193 -16.72 -8.02 5.16
CA GLY A 193 -17.34 -8.21 6.46
C GLY A 193 -18.51 -7.26 6.69
N TYR A 194 -18.43 -6.02 6.20
CA TYR A 194 -19.56 -5.10 6.19
C TYR A 194 -20.76 -5.67 5.42
N VAL A 195 -20.52 -6.20 4.22
CA VAL A 195 -21.58 -6.83 3.40
C VAL A 195 -22.10 -8.10 4.05
N ALA A 196 -21.22 -8.97 4.57
CA ALA A 196 -21.63 -10.19 5.26
C ALA A 196 -22.40 -9.92 6.55
N ASN A 197 -22.17 -8.77 7.19
CA ASN A 197 -22.88 -8.30 8.39
C ASN A 197 -24.15 -7.48 8.05
N GLY A 198 -24.72 -7.67 6.85
CA GLY A 198 -25.98 -7.02 6.47
C GLY A 198 -25.84 -5.53 6.17
N GLU A 199 -24.72 -5.12 5.58
CA GLU A 199 -24.41 -3.72 5.26
C GLU A 199 -24.30 -2.83 6.51
N ASP A 200 -23.64 -3.34 7.56
CA ASP A 200 -23.36 -2.62 8.80
C ASP A 200 -21.97 -2.95 9.36
N VAL A 201 -21.39 -2.02 10.13
CA VAL A 201 -20.06 -2.18 10.73
C VAL A 201 -20.11 -3.25 11.84
N ILE A 202 -19.07 -4.06 11.91
CA ILE A 202 -18.92 -5.12 12.92
C ILE A 202 -18.60 -4.47 14.27
N THR A 203 -19.50 -4.58 15.24
CA THR A 203 -19.38 -3.92 16.56
C THR A 203 -19.37 -4.90 17.74
N SER A 204 -19.69 -6.17 17.53
CA SER A 204 -19.79 -7.18 18.59
C SER A 204 -19.11 -8.51 18.25
N ASP A 205 -18.77 -9.28 19.28
CA ASP A 205 -18.18 -10.62 19.13
C ASP A 205 -19.20 -11.63 18.56
N ALA A 206 -20.49 -11.42 18.81
CA ALA A 206 -21.56 -12.25 18.26
C ALA A 206 -21.60 -12.14 16.73
N GLN A 207 -21.53 -10.91 16.19
CA GLN A 207 -21.43 -10.67 14.75
C GLN A 207 -20.16 -11.32 14.18
N VAL A 208 -19.02 -11.20 14.87
CA VAL A 208 -17.77 -11.87 14.43
C VAL A 208 -17.96 -13.39 14.33
N ALA A 209 -18.57 -14.01 15.35
CA ALA A 209 -18.79 -15.46 15.35
C ALA A 209 -19.71 -15.93 14.22
N GLU A 210 -20.68 -15.10 13.82
CA GLU A 210 -21.60 -15.36 12.73
C GLU A 210 -20.93 -15.24 11.35
N ILE A 211 -20.16 -14.18 11.11
CA ILE A 211 -19.60 -13.89 9.78
C ILE A 211 -18.26 -14.60 9.52
N ALA A 212 -17.48 -14.92 10.56
CA ALA A 212 -16.14 -15.50 10.37
C ALA A 212 -16.16 -16.80 9.52
N PRO A 213 -17.07 -17.76 9.74
CA PRO A 213 -17.18 -18.96 8.89
C PRO A 213 -17.53 -18.64 7.43
N VAL A 214 -18.32 -17.59 7.18
CA VAL A 214 -18.70 -17.15 5.84
C VAL A 214 -17.51 -16.54 5.10
N LEU A 215 -16.67 -15.78 5.81
CA LEU A 215 -15.53 -15.08 5.23
C LEU A 215 -14.27 -15.95 5.14
N ALA A 216 -14.12 -16.99 5.97
CA ALA A 216 -12.92 -17.81 5.99
C ALA A 216 -12.50 -18.36 4.60
N PRO A 217 -13.41 -18.91 3.76
CA PRO A 217 -13.07 -19.35 2.41
C PRO A 217 -12.45 -18.26 1.52
N THR A 218 -12.84 -16.98 1.73
CA THR A 218 -12.37 -15.86 0.90
C THR A 218 -10.89 -15.54 1.07
N VAL A 219 -10.26 -16.03 2.15
CA VAL A 219 -8.86 -15.75 2.49
C VAL A 219 -8.03 -17.01 2.75
N LEU A 220 -8.65 -18.14 3.14
CA LEU A 220 -7.94 -19.38 3.43
C LEU A 220 -7.81 -20.30 2.21
N ASP A 221 -8.76 -20.24 1.26
CA ASP A 221 -8.79 -21.18 0.12
C ASP A 221 -7.90 -20.75 -1.07
N GLN A 222 -7.25 -19.60 -0.99
CA GLN A 222 -6.33 -19.11 -2.03
C GLN A 222 -4.95 -19.76 -2.01
N GLY A 223 -4.60 -20.46 -0.92
CA GLY A 223 -3.28 -21.06 -0.69
C GLY A 223 -2.29 -20.07 -0.05
N PHE A 224 -1.02 -20.13 -0.47
CA PHE A 224 0.02 -19.23 0.04
C PHE A 224 -0.29 -17.77 -0.31
N SER A 225 -0.12 -16.87 0.66
CA SER A 225 -0.32 -15.43 0.51
C SER A 225 0.94 -14.69 0.91
N GLU A 226 1.28 -13.67 0.12
CA GLU A 226 2.36 -12.75 0.45
C GLU A 226 2.07 -11.97 1.73
N SER A 227 3.13 -11.65 2.49
CA SER A 227 3.01 -10.94 3.76
C SER A 227 2.77 -9.44 3.61
N THR A 228 3.05 -8.89 2.42
CA THR A 228 2.94 -7.47 2.09
C THR A 228 2.26 -7.23 0.75
N SER A 229 1.58 -6.10 0.61
CA SER A 229 0.85 -5.76 -0.62
C SER A 229 1.78 -5.43 -1.78
N GLU A 230 2.98 -4.92 -1.50
CA GLU A 230 3.96 -4.61 -2.55
C GLU A 230 4.47 -5.89 -3.20
N ALA A 231 4.87 -6.88 -2.38
CA ALA A 231 5.29 -8.19 -2.89
C ALA A 231 4.18 -8.88 -3.72
N SER A 232 2.93 -8.83 -3.25
CA SER A 232 1.81 -9.41 -4.01
C SER A 232 1.57 -8.71 -5.35
N PHE A 233 1.86 -7.41 -5.42
CA PHE A 233 1.66 -6.62 -6.63
C PHE A 233 2.79 -6.84 -7.64
N ASP A 234 4.04 -6.93 -7.18
CA ASP A 234 5.19 -7.37 -8.00
C ASP A 234 4.91 -8.73 -8.66
N ASP A 235 4.38 -9.68 -7.88
CA ASP A 235 3.96 -11.00 -8.39
C ASP A 235 2.86 -10.90 -9.45
N TYR A 236 1.88 -10.01 -9.27
CA TYR A 236 0.84 -9.77 -10.28
C TYR A 236 1.42 -9.23 -11.59
N LEU A 237 2.34 -8.26 -11.50
CA LEU A 237 3.00 -7.67 -12.67
C LEU A 237 3.86 -8.71 -13.41
N ALA A 238 4.58 -9.56 -12.66
CA ALA A 238 5.52 -10.54 -13.21
C ALA A 238 4.83 -11.80 -13.74
N LEU A 239 3.86 -12.35 -13.01
CA LEU A 239 3.28 -13.68 -13.28
C LEU A 239 1.98 -13.61 -14.09
N GLY A 240 1.30 -12.47 -14.08
CA GLY A 240 0.12 -12.20 -14.90
C GLY A 240 -1.12 -13.03 -14.58
N ALA A 241 -2.12 -12.93 -15.48
CA ALA A 241 -3.47 -13.47 -15.29
C ALA A 241 -3.54 -14.98 -15.01
N GLY A 242 -2.57 -15.75 -15.55
CA GLY A 242 -2.53 -17.20 -15.37
C GLY A 242 -2.32 -17.63 -13.92
N LYS A 243 -1.53 -16.86 -13.17
CA LYS A 243 -1.27 -17.11 -11.75
C LYS A 243 -2.26 -16.37 -10.86
N THR A 244 -2.44 -15.08 -11.10
CA THR A 244 -3.21 -14.15 -10.25
C THR A 244 -4.23 -13.40 -11.11
N PRO A 245 -5.41 -13.99 -11.41
CA PRO A 245 -6.40 -13.39 -12.30
C PRO A 245 -7.04 -12.12 -11.70
N MET A 246 -7.13 -12.03 -10.37
CA MET A 246 -7.62 -10.86 -9.65
C MET A 246 -6.83 -10.70 -8.35
N LEU A 247 -6.31 -9.50 -8.10
CA LEU A 247 -5.55 -9.16 -6.90
C LEU A 247 -6.17 -7.96 -6.18
N VAL A 248 -6.37 -8.07 -4.87
CA VAL A 248 -6.69 -6.92 -4.01
C VAL A 248 -5.45 -6.04 -3.83
N VAL A 249 -5.54 -4.78 -4.24
CA VAL A 249 -4.44 -3.81 -4.21
C VAL A 249 -4.88 -2.49 -3.59
N TYR A 250 -3.90 -1.66 -3.21
CA TYR A 250 -4.14 -0.23 -3.10
C TYR A 250 -4.14 0.38 -4.52
N GLU A 251 -5.12 1.25 -4.83
CA GLU A 251 -5.13 2.03 -6.08
C GLU A 251 -3.77 2.70 -6.35
N ALA A 252 -3.12 3.22 -5.32
CA ALA A 252 -1.83 3.89 -5.43
C ALA A 252 -0.75 3.03 -6.08
N GLN A 253 -0.70 1.73 -5.78
CA GLN A 253 0.30 0.81 -6.35
C GLN A 253 0.14 0.70 -7.87
N TYR A 254 -1.10 0.56 -8.34
CA TYR A 254 -1.39 0.52 -9.78
C TYR A 254 -1.12 1.87 -10.45
N LEU A 255 -1.59 2.96 -9.85
CA LEU A 255 -1.47 4.30 -10.43
C LEU A 255 -0.04 4.84 -10.43
N ALA A 256 0.82 4.42 -9.50
CA ALA A 256 2.23 4.79 -9.51
C ALA A 256 2.90 4.43 -10.85
N HIS A 257 2.66 3.23 -11.36
CA HIS A 257 3.18 2.79 -12.67
C HIS A 257 2.48 3.49 -13.84
N VAL A 258 1.16 3.71 -13.76
CA VAL A 258 0.44 4.48 -14.80
C VAL A 258 1.00 5.90 -14.91
N PHE A 259 1.26 6.55 -13.78
CA PHE A 259 1.80 7.90 -13.74
C PHE A 259 3.27 7.97 -14.13
N ALA A 260 4.06 6.97 -13.78
CA ALA A 260 5.45 6.85 -14.22
C ALA A 260 5.56 6.59 -15.74
N GLY A 261 4.56 5.94 -16.34
CA GLY A 261 4.61 5.55 -17.76
C GLY A 261 5.72 4.55 -18.04
N ASP A 262 6.07 3.72 -17.06
CA ASP A 262 7.20 2.79 -17.13
C ASP A 262 6.90 1.49 -17.90
N GLY A 263 5.65 1.32 -18.34
CA GLY A 263 5.19 0.17 -19.10
C GLY A 263 4.90 -1.08 -18.26
N ALA A 264 4.97 -1.00 -16.92
CA ALA A 264 4.61 -2.13 -16.06
C ALA A 264 3.11 -2.47 -16.15
N ILE A 265 2.26 -1.45 -16.26
CA ILE A 265 0.83 -1.62 -16.54
C ILE A 265 0.61 -1.79 -18.05
N LYS A 266 0.15 -2.98 -18.44
CA LYS A 266 -0.10 -3.34 -19.84
C LYS A 266 -1.49 -2.91 -20.29
N PRO A 267 -1.73 -2.72 -21.61
CA PRO A 267 -3.03 -2.28 -22.13
C PRO A 267 -4.21 -3.21 -21.82
N ASP A 268 -3.96 -4.49 -21.51
CA ASP A 268 -4.96 -5.48 -21.12
C ASP A 268 -5.21 -5.52 -19.61
N MET A 269 -4.40 -4.85 -18.79
CA MET A 269 -4.64 -4.77 -17.35
C MET A 269 -5.77 -3.78 -17.04
N ARG A 270 -6.53 -4.07 -15.97
CA ARG A 270 -7.67 -3.27 -15.53
C ARG A 270 -7.59 -3.02 -14.04
N LEU A 271 -7.93 -1.80 -13.66
CA LEU A 271 -8.17 -1.40 -12.27
C LEU A 271 -9.68 -1.27 -12.08
N VAL A 272 -10.25 -2.04 -11.16
CA VAL A 272 -11.69 -2.02 -10.86
C VAL A 272 -11.92 -1.80 -9.37
N TYR A 273 -13.07 -1.25 -9.00
CA TYR A 273 -13.33 -0.81 -7.63
C TYR A 273 -14.41 -1.67 -6.96
N PRO A 274 -14.10 -2.35 -5.85
CA PRO A 274 -15.11 -2.96 -4.98
C PRO A 274 -16.20 -1.97 -4.58
N SER A 275 -17.44 -2.46 -4.46
CA SER A 275 -18.57 -1.73 -3.89
C SER A 275 -19.25 -2.63 -2.86
N PRO A 276 -19.19 -2.28 -1.56
CA PRO A 276 -18.42 -1.15 -1.02
C PRO A 276 -16.89 -1.37 -1.10
N THR A 277 -16.13 -0.27 -1.01
CA THR A 277 -14.67 -0.29 -0.81
C THR A 277 -14.29 0.36 0.53
N VAL A 278 -13.02 0.27 0.91
CA VAL A 278 -12.44 1.02 2.04
C VAL A 278 -11.47 2.06 1.49
N LEU A 279 -11.62 3.32 1.89
CA LEU A 279 -10.62 4.36 1.65
C LEU A 279 -9.53 4.24 2.70
N SER A 280 -8.43 3.56 2.38
CA SER A 280 -7.32 3.36 3.31
C SER A 280 -6.62 4.70 3.56
N LYS A 281 -6.75 5.23 4.78
CA LYS A 281 -5.98 6.39 5.25
C LYS A 281 -4.67 5.87 5.82
N HIS A 282 -3.56 6.29 5.24
CA HIS A 282 -2.25 5.93 5.76
C HIS A 282 -1.95 6.95 6.84
N THR A 283 -1.77 6.49 8.08
CA THR A 283 -1.76 7.35 9.25
C THR A 283 -0.46 7.19 10.01
N LEU A 284 0.35 8.25 10.00
CA LEU A 284 1.61 8.35 10.73
C LEU A 284 1.35 8.70 12.19
N VAL A 285 1.95 7.91 13.08
CA VAL A 285 1.99 8.13 14.52
C VAL A 285 3.42 8.54 14.90
N PRO A 286 3.64 9.80 15.31
CA PRO A 286 4.92 10.23 15.84
C PRO A 286 5.23 9.56 17.17
N LEU A 287 6.48 9.10 17.33
CA LEU A 287 7.01 8.51 18.55
C LEU A 287 8.13 9.37 19.18
N SER A 288 8.48 10.48 18.51
CA SER A 288 9.49 11.46 18.92
C SER A 288 9.21 12.82 18.28
N ALA A 289 9.95 13.85 18.69
CA ALA A 289 9.86 15.20 18.10
C ALA A 289 10.24 15.21 16.61
N ASP A 290 11.28 14.49 16.21
CA ASP A 290 11.67 14.42 14.80
C ASP A 290 10.68 13.60 13.96
N GLY A 291 10.10 12.54 14.53
CA GLY A 291 8.98 11.84 13.89
C GLY A 291 7.75 12.74 13.70
N ASN A 292 7.51 13.67 14.63
CA ASN A 292 6.46 14.67 14.49
C ASN A 292 6.75 15.61 13.32
N ARG A 293 7.99 16.09 13.20
CA ARG A 293 8.42 16.91 12.05
C ARG A 293 8.25 16.18 10.73
N VAL A 294 8.55 14.88 10.66
CA VAL A 294 8.28 14.06 9.46
C VAL A 294 6.79 14.04 9.14
N GLY A 295 5.92 13.78 10.12
CA GLY A 295 4.46 13.81 9.93
C GLY A 295 3.94 15.15 9.41
N GLU A 296 4.44 16.26 9.96
CA GLU A 296 4.09 17.61 9.51
C GLU A 296 4.54 17.89 8.08
N LEU A 297 5.78 17.55 7.74
CA LEU A 297 6.34 17.77 6.41
C LEU A 297 5.60 16.94 5.36
N LEU A 298 5.37 15.65 5.62
CA LEU A 298 4.62 14.80 4.72
C LEU A 298 3.21 15.33 4.48
N THR A 299 2.61 16.04 5.44
CA THR A 299 1.26 16.60 5.33
C THR A 299 1.23 17.96 4.65
N LYS A 300 2.20 18.84 4.96
CA LYS A 300 2.11 20.28 4.65
C LYS A 300 3.08 20.73 3.56
N ASP A 301 4.17 20.01 3.31
CA ASP A 301 5.14 20.40 2.30
C ASP A 301 4.58 20.13 0.89
N PRO A 302 4.39 21.17 0.05
CA PRO A 302 3.77 21.01 -1.27
C PRO A 302 4.58 20.11 -2.21
N ARG A 303 5.92 20.09 -2.07
CA ARG A 303 6.78 19.25 -2.90
C ARG A 303 6.62 17.79 -2.51
N LEU A 304 6.57 17.47 -1.21
CA LEU A 304 6.31 16.10 -0.74
C LEU A 304 4.91 15.62 -1.12
N GLN A 305 3.89 16.47 -1.01
CA GLN A 305 2.52 16.15 -1.46
C GLN A 305 2.47 15.89 -2.97
N SER A 306 3.11 16.74 -3.79
CA SER A 306 3.18 16.53 -5.24
C SER A 306 3.95 15.27 -5.63
N LEU A 307 5.03 14.93 -4.92
CA LEU A 307 5.77 13.68 -5.13
C LEU A 307 4.93 12.47 -4.73
N ALA A 308 4.22 12.52 -3.59
CA ALA A 308 3.35 11.42 -3.16
C ALA A 308 2.25 11.14 -4.17
N ALA A 309 1.69 12.18 -4.80
CA ALA A 309 0.72 12.01 -5.88
C ALA A 309 1.28 11.28 -7.10
N GLN A 310 2.57 11.49 -7.45
CA GLN A 310 3.24 10.73 -8.53
C GLN A 310 3.38 9.24 -8.20
N TYR A 311 3.42 8.88 -6.92
CA TYR A 311 3.37 7.50 -6.44
C TYR A 311 1.93 6.98 -6.25
N GLY A 312 0.95 7.60 -6.92
CA GLY A 312 -0.44 7.14 -6.93
C GLY A 312 -1.25 7.44 -5.67
N PHE A 313 -0.65 8.04 -4.64
CA PHE A 313 -1.41 8.40 -3.44
C PHE A 313 -2.31 9.60 -3.71
N ARG A 314 -3.56 9.52 -3.25
CA ARG A 314 -4.36 10.72 -3.04
C ARG A 314 -3.79 11.46 -1.83
N THR A 315 -3.70 12.77 -1.91
CA THR A 315 -3.04 13.59 -0.88
C THR A 315 -3.96 14.69 -0.38
N THR A 316 -3.50 15.51 0.55
CA THR A 316 -4.25 16.68 1.04
C THR A 316 -4.38 17.79 -0.02
N ASP A 317 -3.57 17.72 -1.09
CA ASP A 317 -3.77 18.48 -2.33
C ASP A 317 -4.49 17.60 -3.38
N PRO A 318 -5.83 17.73 -3.52
CA PRO A 318 -6.58 16.94 -4.49
C PRO A 318 -6.26 17.31 -5.95
N GLN A 319 -5.75 18.52 -6.21
CA GLN A 319 -5.46 18.98 -7.57
C GLN A 319 -4.20 18.30 -8.14
N ALA A 320 -3.20 18.03 -7.29
CA ALA A 320 -2.01 17.30 -7.71
C ALA A 320 -2.34 15.92 -8.29
N PHE A 321 -3.20 15.16 -7.60
CA PHE A 321 -3.65 13.84 -8.04
C PHE A 321 -4.57 13.93 -9.27
N ALA A 322 -5.60 14.79 -9.23
CA ALA A 322 -6.53 14.95 -10.35
C ALA A 322 -5.82 15.37 -11.64
N GLY A 323 -4.81 16.24 -11.53
CA GLY A 323 -3.98 16.65 -12.66
C GLY A 323 -3.17 15.50 -13.25
N LEU A 324 -2.66 14.56 -12.44
CA LEU A 324 -1.98 13.36 -12.94
C LEU A 324 -2.96 12.44 -13.66
N VAL A 325 -4.11 12.14 -13.04
CA VAL A 325 -5.16 11.31 -13.65
C VAL A 325 -5.58 11.86 -15.01
N ALA A 326 -5.82 13.16 -15.12
CA ALA A 326 -6.21 13.79 -16.38
C ALA A 326 -5.10 13.72 -17.45
N ARG A 327 -3.85 13.97 -17.06
CA ARG A 327 -2.70 13.94 -17.99
C ARG A 327 -2.40 12.55 -18.53
N THR A 328 -2.58 11.51 -17.71
CA THR A 328 -2.25 10.12 -18.07
C THR A 328 -3.47 9.33 -18.51
N GLN A 329 -4.66 9.95 -18.51
CA GLN A 329 -5.95 9.28 -18.76
C GLN A 329 -6.13 8.04 -17.89
N ALA A 330 -5.67 8.10 -16.63
CA ALA A 330 -5.66 6.96 -15.74
C ALA A 330 -7.11 6.50 -15.42
N PRO A 331 -7.34 5.19 -15.25
CA PRO A 331 -8.65 4.63 -14.92
C PRO A 331 -8.99 4.82 -13.42
N ALA A 332 -8.75 6.01 -12.88
CA ALA A 332 -8.96 6.31 -11.47
C ALA A 332 -10.41 6.76 -11.22
N ALA A 333 -11.06 6.23 -10.19
CA ALA A 333 -12.40 6.68 -9.78
C ALA A 333 -12.30 8.12 -9.21
N ALA A 334 -12.91 9.10 -9.88
CA ALA A 334 -12.89 10.49 -9.39
C ALA A 334 -13.57 10.62 -8.02
N ASP A 335 -14.80 10.10 -7.91
CA ASP A 335 -15.59 10.08 -6.68
C ASP A 335 -15.80 8.64 -6.21
N LEU A 336 -15.39 8.36 -4.97
CA LEU A 336 -15.69 7.10 -4.29
C LEU A 336 -16.86 7.38 -3.34
N VAL A 337 -18.05 6.88 -3.69
CA VAL A 337 -19.28 7.13 -2.92
C VAL A 337 -19.54 5.99 -1.94
N ASP A 338 -19.42 4.75 -2.41
CA ASP A 338 -19.69 3.54 -1.61
C ASP A 338 -18.44 3.10 -0.83
N VAL A 339 -18.08 3.92 0.16
CA VAL A 339 -16.92 3.72 1.03
C VAL A 339 -17.38 3.39 2.44
N VAL A 340 -16.87 2.31 3.00
CA VAL A 340 -17.14 1.90 4.38
C VAL A 340 -15.92 2.16 5.27
N GLU A 341 -16.19 2.43 6.54
CA GLU A 341 -15.14 2.54 7.56
C GLU A 341 -14.81 1.15 8.12
N PRO A 342 -13.52 0.82 8.33
CA PRO A 342 -13.15 -0.44 8.95
C PRO A 342 -13.62 -0.49 10.40
N PRO A 343 -13.90 -1.69 10.95
CA PRO A 343 -14.14 -1.86 12.38
C PRO A 343 -12.96 -1.35 13.23
N THR A 344 -13.18 -1.19 14.53
CA THR A 344 -12.07 -0.91 15.46
C THR A 344 -11.00 -1.98 15.37
N TYR A 345 -9.77 -1.64 15.77
CA TYR A 345 -8.64 -2.59 15.74
C TYR A 345 -9.00 -3.89 16.46
N GLU A 346 -9.59 -3.81 17.64
CA GLU A 346 -9.97 -4.97 18.45
C GLU A 346 -11.01 -5.86 17.74
N ARG A 347 -11.98 -5.27 17.03
CA ARG A 347 -13.01 -6.04 16.32
C ARG A 347 -12.45 -6.70 15.07
N LEU A 348 -11.65 -5.98 14.31
CA LEU A 348 -10.99 -6.52 13.12
C LEU A 348 -9.97 -7.60 13.48
N ASP A 349 -9.22 -7.41 14.57
CA ASP A 349 -8.31 -8.42 15.11
C ASP A 349 -9.05 -9.67 15.61
N ARG A 350 -10.19 -9.49 16.29
CA ARG A 350 -11.04 -10.61 16.70
C ARG A 350 -11.58 -11.39 15.51
N LEU A 351 -12.01 -10.72 14.44
CA LEU A 351 -12.42 -11.38 13.20
C LEU A 351 -11.28 -12.18 12.58
N ILE A 352 -10.11 -11.55 12.42
CA ILE A 352 -8.93 -12.18 11.81
C ILE A 352 -8.48 -13.39 12.61
N THR A 353 -8.35 -13.28 13.93
CA THR A 353 -7.95 -14.40 14.79
C THR A 353 -8.97 -15.53 14.79
N THR A 354 -10.27 -15.22 14.70
CA THR A 354 -11.33 -16.24 14.58
C THR A 354 -11.25 -16.98 13.25
N ILE A 355 -11.00 -16.28 12.15
CA ILE A 355 -10.78 -16.90 10.83
C ILE A 355 -9.48 -17.72 10.83
N ASP A 356 -8.39 -17.17 11.37
CA ASP A 356 -7.07 -17.83 11.39
C ASP A 356 -7.10 -19.13 12.19
N ALA A 357 -7.88 -19.19 13.27
CA ALA A 357 -8.10 -20.40 14.07
C ALA A 357 -8.83 -21.52 13.30
N ALA A 358 -9.49 -21.21 12.18
CA ALA A 358 -10.12 -22.19 11.31
C ALA A 358 -9.18 -22.74 10.23
N ARG A 359 -7.90 -22.33 10.22
CA ARG A 359 -6.90 -22.96 9.33
C ARG A 359 -6.74 -24.44 9.70
N PRO A 360 -6.67 -25.33 8.69
CA PRO A 360 -6.52 -26.76 8.89
C PRO A 360 -5.16 -27.16 9.48
#